data_AF-A0A524JEL1-F1
#
_entry.id   AF-A0A524JEL1-F1
#
_cell.length_a   1.000
_cell.length_b   1.000
_cell.length_c   1.000
_cell.angle_alpha   90.00
_cell.angle_beta   90.00
_cell.angle_gamma   90.00
#
_symmetry.space_group_name_H-M   'P 1'
#
loop_
_entity.id
_entity.type
_entity.pdbx_description
1 polymer ?
#
loop_
_entity_poly.entity_id
_entity_poly.type
_entity_poly.pdbx_seq_one_letter_code
_entity_poly.pdbx_strand_id
1 'polypeptide(L)'
;VQTLSFGNLDHLQTGQLLVRATSDINQVQMILMMGLRILTRAPLWVAGSVTMLVITAPRLAWLWLAMLPLILGCAFFGVEPTPLPWIPTVTPEPVTPTPTVDIPVFNPPTATQTATSPNEDKTPLPDHTPTEIPILTQTPSPTPQPTPTATPGIIPQVITVMTPIENAIVDNPIQIKGTVANMPFEGTLVVRVFDRLEQLVAEIPMIAQGELGGPGGFEASIAYGGSPGAGRIEIFDFSPKDGSILASATVNVTLGGFAGGGYFEVPQPQTNNPLPLYVLARTGIPGQDVNVVLEWVDGTKIIQTNKVLQGKDGRGMVITTLDSDPAVPYPHTQQAVVSVLSETGLTLAQQQIQILGANDPNSMATNVFWVVGENVQAQAIVIPRTLGIGRASLEALLWGPAPNNSLGYTTAIPTASDVLSYQGRTANWGERVVLNSLAIIDGIAHVDFSIELTAHPGGAMRTGLIKAQIEQTLLQFSTVNGVSITIDGRDGLLEP
;
A
#
# COMPACT_ATOMS: atom_id res chain seq x y z
N VAL A 1 3.99 24.53 -15.84
CA VAL A 1 3.58 24.23 -14.45
C VAL A 1 4.25 25.19 -13.45
N GLN A 2 5.53 25.53 -13.62
CA GLN A 2 6.21 26.46 -12.72
C GLN A 2 5.98 27.97 -12.99
N THR A 3 4.88 28.36 -13.65
CA THR A 3 4.59 29.77 -13.95
C THR A 3 3.12 30.18 -13.73
N LEU A 4 2.34 29.40 -12.98
CA LEU A 4 0.95 29.74 -12.67
C LEU A 4 0.79 30.19 -11.21
N SER A 5 -0.01 31.24 -11.01
CA SER A 5 -0.39 31.81 -9.71
C SER A 5 -1.36 30.88 -8.96
N PHE A 6 -1.17 30.76 -7.63
CA PHE A 6 -1.87 29.85 -6.73
C PHE A 6 -3.41 29.99 -6.71
N GLY A 7 -3.98 31.09 -7.18
CA GLY A 7 -5.44 31.27 -7.25
C GLY A 7 -6.15 30.57 -8.40
N ASN A 8 -5.42 30.08 -9.42
CA ASN A 8 -6.02 29.49 -10.63
C ASN A 8 -5.75 27.97 -10.79
N LEU A 9 -5.09 27.35 -9.82
CA LEU A 9 -4.80 25.90 -9.78
C LEU A 9 -5.86 25.09 -9.02
N ASP A 10 -6.79 25.75 -8.34
CA ASP A 10 -7.82 25.07 -7.51
C ASP A 10 -9.02 24.57 -8.34
N HIS A 11 -9.16 25.02 -9.59
CA HIS A 11 -10.30 24.67 -10.46
C HIS A 11 -9.97 23.67 -11.59
N LEU A 12 -8.73 23.19 -11.68
CA LEU A 12 -8.35 22.11 -12.61
C LEU A 12 -7.71 20.97 -11.80
N GLN A 13 -8.37 19.81 -11.84
CA GLN A 13 -8.00 18.52 -11.22
C GLN A 13 -6.58 18.05 -11.62
N THR A 14 -5.55 18.74 -11.11
CA THR A 14 -4.14 18.50 -11.42
C THR A 14 -3.66 17.15 -10.83
N GLY A 15 -4.32 16.68 -9.78
CA GLY A 15 -4.02 15.39 -9.14
C GLY A 15 -4.21 14.18 -10.06
N GLN A 16 -5.25 14.13 -10.89
CA GLN A 16 -5.52 12.96 -11.74
C GLN A 16 -4.58 12.86 -12.95
N LEU A 17 -4.16 13.99 -13.52
CA LEU A 17 -3.21 14.02 -14.63
C LEU A 17 -1.79 13.65 -14.18
N LEU A 18 -1.39 14.06 -12.97
CA LEU A 18 -0.07 13.72 -12.42
C LEU A 18 0.01 12.25 -11.98
N VAL A 19 -1.08 11.71 -11.40
CA VAL A 19 -1.15 10.29 -11.01
C VAL A 19 -1.14 9.38 -12.24
N ARG A 20 -1.89 9.71 -13.31
CA ARG A 20 -1.84 8.93 -14.56
C ARG A 20 -0.49 9.04 -15.28
N ALA A 21 0.10 10.23 -15.37
CA ALA A 21 1.42 10.39 -15.98
C ALA A 21 2.52 9.66 -15.19
N THR A 22 2.45 9.65 -13.85
CA THR A 22 3.43 8.94 -13.01
C THR A 22 3.23 7.42 -13.08
N SER A 23 1.98 6.96 -13.11
CA SER A 23 1.64 5.54 -13.32
C SER A 23 2.11 5.04 -14.68
N ASP A 24 1.84 5.78 -15.75
CA ASP A 24 2.20 5.40 -17.11
C ASP A 24 3.72 5.39 -17.30
N ILE A 25 4.45 6.36 -16.73
CA ILE A 25 5.92 6.37 -16.76
C ILE A 25 6.48 5.16 -16.03
N ASN A 26 5.94 4.82 -14.85
CA ASN A 26 6.39 3.65 -14.09
C ASN A 26 6.07 2.33 -14.82
N GLN A 27 4.90 2.20 -15.43
CA GLN A 27 4.56 1.00 -16.21
C GLN A 27 5.41 0.85 -17.47
N VAL A 28 5.63 1.94 -18.22
CA VAL A 28 6.50 1.93 -19.41
C VAL A 28 7.94 1.61 -19.02
N GLN A 29 8.44 2.18 -17.92
CA GLN A 29 9.77 1.88 -17.40
C GLN A 29 9.89 0.41 -16.98
N MET A 30 8.88 -0.16 -16.35
CA MET A 30 8.86 -1.58 -15.96
C MET A 30 8.85 -2.50 -17.18
N ILE A 31 8.02 -2.19 -18.19
CA ILE A 31 7.97 -2.93 -19.46
C ILE A 31 9.31 -2.83 -20.19
N LEU A 32 9.94 -1.66 -20.23
CA LEU A 32 11.26 -1.48 -20.84
C LEU A 32 12.36 -2.25 -20.09
N MET A 33 12.37 -2.18 -18.76
CA MET A 33 13.39 -2.86 -17.94
C MET A 33 13.22 -4.39 -18.00
N MET A 34 11.99 -4.89 -17.95
CA MET A 34 11.73 -6.33 -18.12
C MET A 34 12.00 -6.78 -19.56
N GLY A 35 11.57 -6.01 -20.56
CA GLY A 35 11.79 -6.31 -21.98
C GLY A 35 13.28 -6.37 -22.33
N LEU A 36 14.07 -5.35 -21.92
CA LEU A 36 15.51 -5.32 -22.15
C LEU A 36 16.22 -6.46 -21.41
N ARG A 37 15.77 -6.82 -20.21
CA ARG A 37 16.32 -7.92 -19.42
C ARG A 37 16.02 -9.29 -20.04
N ILE A 38 14.82 -9.51 -20.55
CA ILE A 38 14.45 -10.77 -21.22
C ILE A 38 15.20 -10.90 -22.54
N LEU A 39 15.24 -9.83 -23.34
CA LEU A 39 15.88 -9.82 -24.66
C LEU A 39 17.40 -10.04 -24.58
N THR A 40 18.05 -9.59 -23.51
CA THR A 40 19.50 -9.79 -23.31
C THR A 40 19.82 -11.10 -22.61
N ARG A 41 19.06 -11.49 -21.57
CA ARG A 41 19.40 -12.69 -20.78
C ARG A 41 18.97 -13.98 -21.45
N ALA A 42 17.79 -14.05 -22.06
CA ALA A 42 17.29 -15.31 -22.63
C ALA A 42 18.22 -15.90 -23.71
N PRO A 43 18.75 -15.11 -24.67
CA PRO A 43 19.73 -15.62 -25.63
C PRO A 43 21.03 -16.06 -24.96
N LEU A 44 21.47 -15.34 -23.91
CA LEU A 44 22.70 -15.65 -23.18
C LEU A 44 22.58 -16.97 -22.41
N TRP A 45 21.41 -17.23 -21.79
CA TRP A 45 21.10 -18.50 -21.12
C TRP A 45 21.05 -19.65 -22.12
N VAL A 46 20.40 -19.45 -23.27
CA VAL A 46 20.33 -20.47 -24.33
C VAL A 46 21.74 -20.78 -24.86
N ALA A 47 22.52 -19.75 -25.20
CA ALA A 47 23.90 -19.93 -25.67
C ALA A 47 24.79 -20.62 -24.62
N GLY A 48 24.69 -20.20 -23.36
CA GLY A 48 25.43 -20.82 -22.24
C GLY A 48 25.04 -22.27 -21.99
N SER A 49 23.75 -22.58 -22.04
CA SER A 49 23.23 -23.95 -21.87
C SER A 49 23.68 -24.87 -23.01
N VAL A 50 23.58 -24.41 -24.26
CA VAL A 50 24.06 -25.18 -25.43
C VAL A 50 25.57 -25.39 -25.35
N THR A 51 26.34 -24.37 -24.96
CA THR A 51 27.79 -24.47 -24.82
C THR A 51 28.17 -25.49 -23.74
N MET A 52 27.52 -25.44 -22.57
CA MET A 52 27.75 -26.41 -21.50
C MET A 52 27.35 -27.84 -21.89
N LEU A 53 26.22 -28.01 -22.60
CA LEU A 53 25.78 -29.32 -23.07
C LEU A 53 26.84 -30.00 -23.96
N VAL A 54 27.47 -29.24 -24.86
CA VAL A 54 28.50 -29.76 -25.77
C VAL A 54 29.79 -30.12 -25.02
N ILE A 55 30.15 -29.37 -23.98
CA ILE A 55 31.36 -29.62 -23.18
C ILE A 55 31.17 -30.82 -22.26
N THR A 56 30.05 -30.89 -21.54
CA THR A 56 29.83 -31.92 -20.51
C THR A 56 29.44 -33.28 -21.11
N ALA A 57 28.65 -33.31 -22.19
CA ALA A 57 28.14 -34.56 -22.76
C ALA A 57 27.93 -34.47 -24.29
N PRO A 58 29.01 -34.42 -25.10
CA PRO A 58 28.94 -34.24 -26.56
C PRO A 58 28.19 -35.36 -27.29
N ARG A 59 28.10 -36.56 -26.70
CA ARG A 59 27.31 -37.67 -27.24
C ARG A 59 25.80 -37.44 -27.14
N LEU A 60 25.32 -36.70 -26.13
CA LEU A 60 23.89 -36.39 -25.95
C LEU A 60 23.46 -35.14 -26.72
N ALA A 61 24.39 -34.27 -27.12
CA ALA A 61 24.09 -33.06 -27.88
C ALA A 61 23.34 -33.35 -29.19
N TRP A 62 23.69 -34.45 -29.87
CA TRP A 62 23.01 -34.91 -31.09
C TRP A 62 21.53 -35.28 -30.87
N LEU A 63 21.19 -35.80 -29.70
CA LEU A 63 19.82 -36.19 -29.36
C LEU A 63 18.95 -34.95 -29.11
N TRP A 64 19.51 -33.95 -28.41
CA TRP A 64 18.86 -32.64 -28.23
C TRP A 64 18.67 -31.89 -29.54
N LEU A 65 19.65 -31.94 -30.45
CA LEU A 65 19.55 -31.28 -31.76
C LEU A 65 18.46 -31.90 -32.65
N ALA A 66 18.19 -33.21 -32.50
CA ALA A 66 17.07 -33.87 -33.16
C ALA A 66 15.71 -33.61 -32.48
N MET A 67 15.68 -33.47 -31.15
CA MET A 67 14.44 -33.28 -30.38
C MET A 67 13.90 -31.85 -30.44
N LEU A 68 14.78 -30.85 -30.52
CA LEU A 68 14.40 -29.43 -30.56
C LEU A 68 13.49 -29.06 -31.76
N PRO A 69 13.79 -29.47 -33.02
CA PRO A 69 12.88 -29.24 -34.14
C PRO A 69 11.59 -30.07 -34.05
N LEU A 70 11.60 -31.23 -33.38
CA LEU A 70 10.38 -32.00 -33.12
C LEU A 70 9.45 -31.25 -32.16
N ILE A 71 9.98 -30.66 -31.08
CA ILE A 71 9.20 -29.88 -30.11
C ILE A 71 8.67 -28.59 -30.73
N LEU A 72 9.52 -27.85 -31.46
CA LEU A 72 9.05 -26.66 -32.20
C LEU A 72 8.05 -27.02 -33.29
N GLY A 73 8.24 -28.16 -33.98
CA GLY A 73 7.29 -28.69 -34.94
C GLY A 73 5.94 -29.01 -34.30
N CYS A 74 5.93 -29.67 -33.15
CA CYS A 74 4.69 -29.94 -32.40
C CYS A 74 4.02 -28.66 -31.89
N ALA A 75 4.79 -27.62 -31.52
CA ALA A 75 4.22 -26.34 -31.09
C ALA A 75 3.65 -25.52 -32.26
N PHE A 76 4.22 -25.67 -33.46
CA PHE A 76 3.81 -24.91 -34.66
C PHE A 76 2.73 -25.63 -35.49
N PHE A 77 2.73 -26.97 -35.48
CA PHE A 77 1.78 -27.84 -36.20
C PHE A 77 0.82 -28.59 -35.27
N GLY A 78 0.88 -28.35 -33.96
CA GLY A 78 -0.09 -28.83 -32.99
C GLY A 78 -1.46 -28.26 -33.30
N VAL A 79 -2.21 -29.01 -34.09
CA VAL A 79 -3.63 -28.80 -34.40
C VAL A 79 -4.37 -28.56 -33.09
N GLU A 80 -5.30 -27.60 -33.11
CA GLU A 80 -6.11 -27.15 -31.98
C GLU A 80 -6.44 -28.29 -31.01
N PRO A 81 -6.29 -28.07 -29.68
CA PRO A 81 -6.49 -29.12 -28.70
C PRO A 81 -7.88 -29.73 -28.89
N THR A 82 -7.93 -30.97 -29.38
CA THR A 82 -9.17 -31.72 -29.48
C THR A 82 -9.76 -31.81 -28.08
N PRO A 83 -10.99 -31.31 -27.85
CA PRO A 83 -11.61 -31.37 -26.54
C PRO A 83 -11.70 -32.82 -26.09
N LEU A 84 -11.22 -33.08 -24.88
CA LEU A 84 -11.21 -34.41 -24.29
C LEU A 84 -12.65 -34.97 -24.28
N PRO A 85 -12.88 -36.21 -24.74
CA PRO A 85 -14.23 -36.75 -25.00
C PRO A 85 -15.12 -36.90 -23.75
N TRP A 86 -14.60 -36.62 -22.55
CA TRP A 86 -15.32 -36.68 -21.29
C TRP A 86 -15.70 -35.32 -20.72
N ILE A 87 -15.35 -34.21 -21.39
CA ILE A 87 -15.80 -32.86 -21.01
C ILE A 87 -17.04 -32.51 -21.85
N PRO A 88 -18.22 -32.28 -21.26
CA PRO A 88 -19.39 -31.85 -22.02
C PRO A 88 -19.11 -30.46 -22.63
N THR A 89 -18.99 -30.41 -23.95
CA THR A 89 -18.88 -29.14 -24.68
C THR A 89 -20.27 -28.52 -24.73
N VAL A 90 -20.48 -27.41 -24.01
CA VAL A 90 -21.67 -26.57 -24.19
C VAL A 90 -21.64 -26.03 -25.63
N THR A 91 -22.55 -26.54 -26.45
CA THR A 91 -22.74 -26.08 -27.83
C THR A 91 -23.46 -24.73 -27.78
N PRO A 92 -22.89 -23.62 -28.28
CA PRO A 92 -23.64 -22.39 -28.39
C PRO A 92 -24.75 -22.58 -29.42
N GLU A 93 -25.99 -22.30 -29.03
CA GLU A 93 -27.13 -22.31 -29.95
C GLU A 93 -26.91 -21.32 -31.11
N PRO A 94 -27.40 -21.63 -32.33
CA PRO A 94 -27.24 -20.75 -33.48
C PRO A 94 -27.96 -19.43 -33.25
N VAL A 95 -27.19 -18.36 -33.15
CA VAL A 95 -27.70 -16.99 -33.07
C VAL A 95 -28.48 -16.69 -34.35
N THR A 96 -29.79 -16.52 -34.22
CA THR A 96 -30.63 -16.01 -35.31
C THR A 96 -30.26 -14.54 -35.52
N PRO A 97 -29.88 -14.09 -36.74
CA PRO A 97 -29.55 -12.69 -36.96
C PRO A 97 -30.82 -11.84 -36.81
N THR A 98 -30.83 -10.98 -35.79
CA THR A 98 -31.83 -9.91 -35.57
C THR A 98 -31.19 -8.58 -36.03
N PRO A 99 -31.94 -7.66 -36.64
CA PRO A 99 -31.46 -6.82 -37.73
C PRO A 99 -30.48 -5.72 -37.31
N THR A 100 -29.61 -5.36 -38.25
CA THR A 100 -28.68 -4.23 -38.18
C THR A 100 -29.43 -2.94 -37.88
N VAL A 101 -29.15 -2.35 -36.72
CA VAL A 101 -29.46 -0.94 -36.44
C VAL A 101 -28.21 -0.14 -36.78
N ASP A 102 -28.30 0.69 -37.82
CA ASP A 102 -27.26 1.65 -38.20
C ASP A 102 -27.03 2.66 -37.08
N ILE A 103 -25.81 2.72 -36.57
CA ILE A 103 -25.37 3.75 -35.61
C ILE A 103 -24.92 4.97 -36.44
N PRO A 104 -25.44 6.19 -36.19
CA PRO A 104 -24.94 7.38 -36.87
C PRO A 104 -23.52 7.72 -36.36
N VAL A 105 -22.59 7.86 -37.30
CA VAL A 105 -21.24 8.37 -37.06
C VAL A 105 -21.33 9.85 -36.68
N PHE A 106 -20.93 10.20 -35.46
CA PHE A 106 -20.81 11.59 -35.02
C PHE A 106 -19.40 12.11 -35.37
N ASN A 107 -19.30 12.94 -36.41
CA ASN A 107 -18.07 13.66 -36.75
C ASN A 107 -17.90 14.88 -35.82
N PRO A 108 -16.68 15.17 -35.32
CA PRO A 108 -16.43 16.36 -34.52
C PRO A 108 -16.46 17.64 -35.38
N PRO A 109 -16.91 18.80 -34.84
CA PRO A 109 -16.98 20.02 -35.62
C PRO A 109 -15.59 20.63 -35.85
N THR A 110 -15.30 20.86 -37.13
CA THR A 110 -14.17 21.66 -37.63
C THR A 110 -14.44 23.14 -37.39
N ALA A 111 -13.48 23.84 -36.78
CA ALA A 111 -13.48 25.30 -36.73
C ALA A 111 -13.09 25.88 -38.09
N THR A 112 -13.87 26.80 -38.64
CA THR A 112 -13.43 27.69 -39.72
C THR A 112 -14.08 29.06 -39.54
N GLN A 113 -13.23 30.08 -39.45
CA GLN A 113 -13.59 31.49 -39.45
C GLN A 113 -14.06 31.91 -40.85
N THR A 114 -15.07 32.78 -40.95
CA THR A 114 -15.14 33.75 -42.06
C THR A 114 -15.86 35.00 -41.58
N ALA A 115 -15.16 36.12 -41.68
CA ALA A 115 -15.70 37.47 -41.52
C ALA A 115 -16.33 37.94 -42.83
N THR A 116 -17.43 38.68 -42.74
CA THR A 116 -17.81 39.69 -43.75
C THR A 116 -18.81 40.70 -43.15
N SER A 117 -18.64 41.96 -43.53
CA SER A 117 -19.51 43.11 -43.25
C SER A 117 -19.78 43.83 -44.61
N PRO A 118 -20.62 44.88 -44.72
CA PRO A 118 -22.10 44.86 -44.76
C PRO A 118 -22.68 45.63 -45.99
N ASN A 119 -24.00 45.88 -45.98
CA ASN A 119 -24.89 46.69 -46.88
C ASN A 119 -25.85 45.83 -47.73
N GLU A 120 -27.11 46.17 -48.03
CA GLU A 120 -27.96 47.37 -47.85
C GLU A 120 -29.46 46.97 -48.02
N ASP A 121 -30.32 47.61 -47.22
CA ASP A 121 -31.65 48.22 -47.51
C ASP A 121 -32.88 47.46 -48.13
N LYS A 122 -34.03 47.69 -47.46
CA LYS A 122 -35.46 47.86 -47.88
C LYS A 122 -36.55 46.92 -47.33
N THR A 123 -37.36 47.48 -46.41
CA THR A 123 -38.77 47.19 -46.00
C THR A 123 -39.76 47.68 -47.11
N PRO A 124 -41.13 47.50 -47.11
CA PRO A 124 -42.07 47.05 -46.05
C PRO A 124 -43.37 46.22 -46.43
N LEU A 125 -43.96 45.51 -45.43
CA LEU A 125 -45.41 45.34 -44.98
C LEU A 125 -46.61 45.05 -45.98
N PRO A 126 -47.88 44.79 -45.55
CA PRO A 126 -48.52 43.58 -44.93
C PRO A 126 -49.89 43.14 -45.57
N ASP A 127 -50.63 42.30 -44.82
CA ASP A 127 -52.11 42.07 -44.78
C ASP A 127 -52.75 41.00 -45.69
N HIS A 128 -53.53 40.10 -45.06
CA HIS A 128 -55.01 40.10 -45.05
C HIS A 128 -55.57 38.85 -44.33
N THR A 129 -56.26 39.06 -43.21
CA THR A 129 -57.37 38.21 -42.69
C THR A 129 -58.70 38.74 -43.31
N PRO A 130 -59.87 38.04 -43.35
CA PRO A 130 -60.57 37.58 -42.13
C PRO A 130 -61.58 36.39 -42.24
N THR A 131 -62.00 35.91 -41.06
CA THR A 131 -63.34 35.36 -40.70
C THR A 131 -63.78 33.97 -41.21
N GLU A 132 -63.99 33.01 -40.28
CA GLU A 132 -65.32 32.54 -39.80
C GLU A 132 -65.21 31.47 -38.68
N ILE A 133 -66.02 31.57 -37.63
CA ILE A 133 -66.28 30.58 -36.55
C ILE A 133 -67.76 30.76 -36.15
N PRO A 134 -68.54 29.78 -35.61
CA PRO A 134 -68.53 28.30 -35.67
C PRO A 134 -69.90 27.68 -36.03
N ILE A 135 -69.98 26.41 -36.47
CA ILE A 135 -71.06 25.47 -36.05
C ILE A 135 -70.48 24.05 -35.91
N LEU A 136 -70.86 23.39 -34.80
CA LEU A 136 -70.39 22.11 -34.28
C LEU A 136 -70.83 20.91 -35.13
N THR A 137 -69.92 19.97 -35.39
CA THR A 137 -70.28 18.56 -35.65
C THR A 137 -69.19 17.62 -35.13
N GLN A 138 -69.54 16.92 -34.05
CA GLN A 138 -69.14 15.59 -33.58
C GLN A 138 -67.67 15.11 -33.73
N THR A 139 -67.10 14.86 -32.55
CA THR A 139 -65.87 14.12 -32.21
C THR A 139 -65.65 12.82 -33.00
N PRO A 140 -64.48 12.65 -33.65
CA PRO A 140 -63.86 11.33 -33.79
C PRO A 140 -62.95 11.05 -32.57
N SER A 141 -63.02 9.82 -32.06
CA SER A 141 -62.16 9.31 -30.98
C SER A 141 -60.67 9.60 -31.20
N PRO A 142 -59.90 9.94 -30.16
CA PRO A 142 -58.45 9.96 -30.26
C PRO A 142 -57.94 8.52 -30.43
N THR A 143 -57.23 8.29 -31.53
CA THR A 143 -56.29 7.17 -31.69
C THR A 143 -55.38 7.12 -30.45
N PRO A 144 -55.13 5.95 -29.82
CA PRO A 144 -54.24 5.87 -28.68
C PRO A 144 -52.84 6.34 -29.08
N GLN A 145 -52.42 7.44 -28.47
CA GLN A 145 -51.03 7.90 -28.49
C GLN A 145 -50.16 6.78 -27.89
N PRO A 146 -49.04 6.39 -28.52
CA PRO A 146 -48.15 5.41 -27.92
C PRO A 146 -47.68 5.98 -26.57
N THR A 147 -48.00 5.26 -25.50
CA THR A 147 -47.38 5.41 -24.19
C THR A 147 -45.87 5.49 -24.40
N PRO A 148 -45.14 6.47 -23.84
CA PRO A 148 -43.69 6.40 -23.85
C PRO A 148 -43.30 5.09 -23.16
N THR A 149 -42.80 4.13 -23.92
CA THR A 149 -42.14 2.95 -23.38
C THR A 149 -41.06 3.46 -22.45
N ALA A 150 -41.18 3.16 -21.16
CA ALA A 150 -40.10 3.36 -20.22
C ALA A 150 -38.87 2.63 -20.81
N THR A 151 -37.84 3.37 -21.17
CA THR A 151 -36.49 2.82 -21.26
C THR A 151 -36.26 2.05 -19.96
N PRO A 152 -35.80 0.79 -19.97
CA PRO A 152 -35.33 0.14 -18.75
C PRO A 152 -34.26 1.06 -18.16
N GLY A 153 -34.64 1.81 -17.12
CA GLY A 153 -33.74 2.73 -16.47
C GLY A 153 -32.61 1.89 -15.91
N ILE A 154 -31.37 2.19 -16.30
CA ILE A 154 -30.21 1.73 -15.56
C ILE A 154 -30.41 2.31 -14.16
N ILE A 155 -30.82 1.48 -13.20
CA ILE A 155 -30.87 1.90 -11.81
C ILE A 155 -29.41 2.15 -11.44
N PRO A 156 -29.02 3.40 -11.11
CA PRO A 156 -27.64 3.68 -10.73
C PRO A 156 -27.29 2.78 -9.54
N GLN A 157 -26.07 2.24 -9.53
CA GLN A 157 -25.61 1.44 -8.40
C GLN A 157 -25.60 2.32 -7.15
N VAL A 158 -26.29 1.88 -6.11
CA VAL A 158 -26.36 2.59 -4.82
C VAL A 158 -26.04 1.59 -3.73
N ILE A 159 -25.13 1.96 -2.85
CA ILE A 159 -24.75 1.20 -1.66
C ILE A 159 -25.34 1.93 -0.46
N THR A 160 -26.08 1.23 0.39
CA THR A 160 -26.65 1.77 1.62
C THR A 160 -26.11 1.00 2.81
N VAL A 161 -25.44 1.71 3.72
CA VAL A 161 -24.91 1.13 4.95
C VAL A 161 -25.94 1.31 6.07
N MET A 162 -26.31 0.22 6.73
CA MET A 162 -27.27 0.19 7.84
C MET A 162 -26.55 0.04 9.19
N THR A 163 -25.42 -0.65 9.21
CA THR A 163 -24.56 -0.78 10.39
C THR A 163 -23.11 -0.71 9.92
N PRO A 164 -22.24 0.07 10.58
CA PRO A 164 -22.57 1.03 11.63
C PRO A 164 -23.39 2.22 11.10
N ILE A 165 -24.08 2.91 12.00
CA ILE A 165 -24.72 4.20 11.69
C ILE A 165 -23.69 5.33 11.79
N GLU A 166 -23.99 6.47 11.17
CA GLU A 166 -23.14 7.66 11.21
C GLU A 166 -22.78 8.06 12.65
N ASN A 167 -21.49 8.29 12.88
CA ASN A 167 -20.84 8.62 14.16
C ASN A 167 -20.94 7.55 15.26
N ALA A 168 -21.32 6.31 14.94
CA ALA A 168 -21.33 5.23 15.93
C ALA A 168 -19.92 4.93 16.46
N ILE A 169 -19.84 4.55 17.73
CA ILE A 169 -18.64 3.91 18.28
C ILE A 169 -18.65 2.44 17.83
N VAL A 170 -17.57 1.99 17.20
CA VAL A 170 -17.46 0.63 16.68
C VAL A 170 -16.43 -0.18 17.45
N ASP A 171 -16.81 -1.42 17.78
CA ASP A 171 -15.91 -2.42 18.36
C ASP A 171 -14.88 -2.92 17.34
N ASN A 172 -13.93 -3.72 17.80
CA ASN A 172 -12.99 -4.46 16.96
C ASN A 172 -13.15 -5.96 17.23
N PRO A 173 -13.72 -6.75 16.30
CA PRO A 173 -14.04 -6.42 14.92
C PRO A 173 -15.32 -5.59 14.71
N ILE A 174 -15.36 -4.80 13.64
CA ILE A 174 -16.50 -3.96 13.21
C ILE A 174 -17.56 -4.85 12.56
N GLN A 175 -18.82 -4.71 12.99
CA GLN A 175 -19.97 -5.31 12.29
C GLN A 175 -20.48 -4.37 11.19
N ILE A 176 -20.54 -4.86 9.96
CA ILE A 176 -20.99 -4.11 8.80
C ILE A 176 -22.19 -4.81 8.17
N LYS A 177 -23.28 -4.06 7.95
CA LYS A 177 -24.49 -4.53 7.28
C LYS A 177 -25.07 -3.47 6.37
N GLY A 178 -25.64 -3.88 5.25
CA GLY A 178 -26.28 -2.96 4.33
C GLY A 178 -26.88 -3.64 3.10
N THR A 179 -27.25 -2.81 2.13
CA THR A 179 -27.89 -3.24 0.89
C THR A 179 -27.27 -2.57 -0.32
N VAL A 180 -27.42 -3.21 -1.47
CA VAL A 180 -27.05 -2.67 -2.79
C VAL A 180 -28.27 -2.65 -3.70
N ALA A 181 -28.38 -1.62 -4.53
CA ALA A 181 -29.48 -1.49 -5.48
C ALA A 181 -29.40 -2.53 -6.62
N ASN A 182 -28.18 -2.85 -7.08
CA ASN A 182 -27.91 -3.94 -8.00
C ASN A 182 -26.77 -4.81 -7.46
N MET A 183 -26.79 -6.08 -7.83
CA MET A 183 -25.71 -6.99 -7.50
C MET A 183 -24.36 -6.55 -8.10
N PRO A 184 -23.29 -6.39 -7.29
CA PRO A 184 -21.95 -6.12 -7.79
C PRO A 184 -21.43 -7.30 -8.62
N PHE A 185 -20.42 -7.04 -9.45
CA PHE A 185 -19.81 -8.09 -10.26
C PHE A 185 -19.22 -9.19 -9.36
N GLU A 186 -19.50 -10.45 -9.68
CA GLU A 186 -19.17 -11.63 -8.86
C GLU A 186 -19.67 -11.55 -7.40
N GLY A 187 -20.64 -10.67 -7.10
CA GLY A 187 -21.13 -10.46 -5.74
C GLY A 187 -20.11 -9.81 -4.80
N THR A 188 -19.04 -9.19 -5.32
CA THR A 188 -17.94 -8.67 -4.48
C THR A 188 -18.01 -7.16 -4.31
N LEU A 189 -18.04 -6.69 -3.07
CA LEU A 189 -17.75 -5.30 -2.69
C LEU A 189 -16.38 -5.25 -2.00
N VAL A 190 -15.81 -4.06 -1.88
CA VAL A 190 -14.59 -3.84 -1.09
C VAL A 190 -14.91 -2.89 0.04
N VAL A 191 -14.51 -3.25 1.26
CA VAL A 191 -14.53 -2.36 2.41
C VAL A 191 -13.13 -1.86 2.73
N ARG A 192 -13.02 -0.56 2.97
CA ARG A 192 -11.84 0.12 3.51
C ARG A 192 -12.18 0.76 4.84
N VAL A 193 -11.28 0.61 5.81
CA VAL A 193 -11.36 1.28 7.10
C VAL A 193 -10.21 2.26 7.19
N PHE A 194 -10.51 3.50 7.53
CA PHE A 194 -9.55 4.56 7.74
C PHE A 194 -9.58 5.04 9.19
N ASP A 195 -8.42 5.21 9.79
CA ASP A 195 -8.30 5.74 11.15
C ASP A 195 -8.30 7.28 11.19
N ARG A 196 -8.07 7.83 12.39
CA ARG A 196 -8.04 9.29 12.62
C ARG A 196 -6.94 10.03 11.87
N LEU A 197 -5.93 9.31 11.39
CA LEU A 197 -4.82 9.86 10.60
C LEU A 197 -5.06 9.65 9.10
N GLU A 198 -6.28 9.24 8.70
CA GLU A 198 -6.65 8.83 7.34
C GLU A 198 -5.81 7.69 6.78
N GLN A 199 -5.22 6.86 7.64
CA GLN A 199 -4.45 5.70 7.20
C GLN A 199 -5.38 4.53 6.92
N LEU A 200 -5.12 3.81 5.82
CA LEU A 200 -5.86 2.59 5.47
C LEU A 200 -5.48 1.46 6.43
N VAL A 201 -6.35 1.17 7.41
CA VAL A 201 -6.09 0.20 8.50
C VAL A 201 -6.68 -1.19 8.25
N ALA A 202 -7.60 -1.30 7.29
CA ALA A 202 -8.10 -2.57 6.76
C ALA A 202 -8.62 -2.36 5.35
N GLU A 203 -8.35 -3.30 4.45
CA GLU A 203 -9.00 -3.41 3.14
C GLU A 203 -9.36 -4.87 2.91
N ILE A 204 -10.66 -5.18 2.82
CA ILE A 204 -11.15 -6.56 2.77
C ILE A 204 -12.26 -6.67 1.72
N PRO A 205 -12.24 -7.69 0.84
CA PRO A 205 -13.39 -7.99 0.00
C PRO A 205 -14.55 -8.55 0.84
N MET A 206 -15.77 -8.12 0.55
CA MET A 206 -16.98 -8.60 1.20
C MET A 206 -17.98 -9.12 0.16
N ILE A 207 -18.69 -10.19 0.51
CA ILE A 207 -19.63 -10.86 -0.40
C ILE A 207 -21.06 -10.35 -0.15
N ALA A 208 -21.70 -9.86 -1.21
CA ALA A 208 -23.12 -9.53 -1.26
C ALA A 208 -23.95 -10.73 -1.73
N GLN A 209 -25.21 -10.81 -1.28
CA GLN A 209 -26.14 -11.92 -1.55
C GLN A 209 -27.50 -11.41 -2.05
N GLY A 210 -28.14 -12.14 -2.98
CA GLY A 210 -29.31 -11.67 -3.76
C GLY A 210 -29.30 -12.16 -5.22
N GLU A 211 -30.24 -11.68 -6.03
CA GLU A 211 -30.43 -12.12 -7.43
C GLU A 211 -29.57 -11.32 -8.41
N LEU A 212 -29.08 -11.98 -9.48
CA LEU A 212 -28.24 -11.32 -10.50
C LEU A 212 -29.01 -10.17 -11.18
N GLY A 213 -28.43 -8.97 -11.15
CA GLY A 213 -29.05 -7.76 -11.68
C GLY A 213 -30.19 -7.18 -10.82
N GLY A 214 -30.50 -7.80 -9.68
CA GLY A 214 -31.45 -7.30 -8.68
C GLY A 214 -30.76 -6.73 -7.43
N PRO A 215 -31.54 -6.21 -6.46
CA PRO A 215 -31.00 -5.74 -5.20
C PRO A 215 -30.44 -6.89 -4.35
N GLY A 216 -29.48 -6.56 -3.50
CA GLY A 216 -28.81 -7.52 -2.63
C GLY A 216 -28.53 -6.95 -1.23
N GLY A 217 -28.19 -7.84 -0.30
CA GLY A 217 -27.74 -7.51 1.04
C GLY A 217 -26.29 -7.93 1.25
N PHE A 218 -25.58 -7.26 2.16
CA PHE A 218 -24.24 -7.66 2.57
C PHE A 218 -24.11 -7.60 4.09
N GLU A 219 -23.28 -8.50 4.64
CA GLU A 219 -22.94 -8.56 6.05
C GLU A 219 -21.49 -9.06 6.21
N ALA A 220 -20.70 -8.38 7.04
CA ALA A 220 -19.31 -8.76 7.31
C ALA A 220 -18.85 -8.34 8.72
N SER A 221 -17.85 -9.05 9.24
CA SER A 221 -17.15 -8.72 10.49
C SER A 221 -15.68 -8.44 10.18
N ILE A 222 -15.24 -7.20 10.39
CA ILE A 222 -13.95 -6.69 9.91
C ILE A 222 -13.04 -6.34 11.09
N ALA A 223 -11.97 -7.11 11.27
CA ALA A 223 -10.89 -6.71 12.18
C ALA A 223 -10.05 -5.60 11.53
N TYR A 224 -9.63 -4.62 12.33
CA TYR A 224 -8.82 -3.50 11.86
C TYR A 224 -7.70 -3.19 12.85
N GLY A 225 -6.65 -2.51 12.37
CA GLY A 225 -5.59 -1.99 13.21
C GLY A 225 -5.62 -0.46 13.30
N GLY A 226 -4.46 0.16 13.54
CA GLY A 226 -4.29 1.61 13.61
C GLY A 226 -4.97 2.33 14.78
N SER A 227 -4.94 3.66 14.75
CA SER A 227 -5.16 4.49 15.94
C SER A 227 -6.65 4.64 16.28
N PRO A 228 -7.06 4.42 17.55
CA PRO A 228 -8.46 4.61 17.95
C PRO A 228 -8.85 6.09 17.90
N GLY A 229 -10.13 6.36 17.71
CA GLY A 229 -10.69 7.71 17.58
C GLY A 229 -11.57 7.87 16.34
N ALA A 230 -11.81 9.11 15.91
CA ALA A 230 -12.59 9.38 14.71
C ALA A 230 -11.99 8.64 13.50
N GLY A 231 -12.82 7.99 12.70
CA GLY A 231 -12.40 7.28 11.50
C GLY A 231 -13.56 7.23 10.50
N ARG A 232 -13.34 6.57 9.37
CA ARG A 232 -14.40 6.34 8.39
C ARG A 232 -14.30 4.95 7.78
N ILE A 233 -15.45 4.44 7.39
CA ILE A 233 -15.57 3.19 6.65
C ILE A 233 -16.09 3.54 5.27
N GLU A 234 -15.39 3.09 4.24
CA GLU A 234 -15.79 3.22 2.84
C GLU A 234 -16.12 1.84 2.29
N ILE A 235 -17.30 1.67 1.72
CA ILE A 235 -17.71 0.45 1.00
C ILE A 235 -17.96 0.83 -0.44
N PHE A 236 -17.29 0.17 -1.36
CA PHE A 236 -17.41 0.50 -2.78
C PHE A 236 -17.52 -0.73 -3.67
N ASP A 237 -18.14 -0.50 -4.82
CA ASP A 237 -18.25 -1.42 -5.95
C ASP A 237 -17.30 -0.94 -7.05
N PHE A 238 -16.65 -1.86 -7.74
CA PHE A 238 -15.69 -1.55 -8.79
C PHE A 238 -16.12 -2.13 -10.14
N SER A 239 -15.77 -1.41 -11.20
CA SER A 239 -16.00 -1.80 -12.57
C SER A 239 -14.99 -2.88 -12.97
N PRO A 240 -15.42 -4.08 -13.39
CA PRO A 240 -14.50 -5.08 -13.89
C PRO A 240 -13.86 -4.67 -15.23
N LYS A 241 -14.39 -3.66 -15.91
CA LYS A 241 -13.89 -3.19 -17.21
C LYS A 241 -12.59 -2.40 -17.09
N ASP A 242 -12.46 -1.58 -16.05
CA ASP A 242 -11.40 -0.58 -15.92
C ASP A 242 -10.96 -0.30 -14.48
N GLY A 243 -11.51 -1.01 -13.48
CA GLY A 243 -11.21 -0.84 -12.06
C GLY A 243 -11.73 0.46 -11.45
N SER A 244 -12.54 1.25 -12.18
CA SER A 244 -13.13 2.47 -11.64
C SER A 244 -14.19 2.16 -10.58
N ILE A 245 -14.37 3.07 -9.61
CA ILE A 245 -15.41 2.93 -8.60
C ILE A 245 -16.78 3.23 -9.24
N LEU A 246 -17.69 2.26 -9.23
CA LEU A 246 -19.06 2.39 -9.75
C LEU A 246 -19.98 3.11 -8.76
N ALA A 247 -19.83 2.77 -7.48
CA ALA A 247 -20.55 3.39 -6.37
C ALA A 247 -19.71 3.26 -5.10
N SER A 248 -19.83 4.24 -4.21
CA SER A 248 -19.20 4.22 -2.88
C SER A 248 -20.17 4.77 -1.85
N ALA A 249 -20.18 4.17 -0.67
CA ALA A 249 -20.84 4.67 0.52
C ALA A 249 -19.81 4.84 1.62
N THR A 250 -19.86 5.98 2.31
CA THR A 250 -18.96 6.29 3.42
C THR A 250 -19.78 6.52 4.68
N VAL A 251 -19.32 5.97 5.80
CA VAL A 251 -19.87 6.20 7.14
C VAL A 251 -18.75 6.67 8.06
N ASN A 252 -18.93 7.82 8.70
CA ASN A 252 -17.99 8.27 9.74
C ASN A 252 -18.28 7.52 11.04
N VAL A 253 -17.23 7.11 11.76
CA VAL A 253 -17.35 6.31 12.98
C VAL A 253 -16.32 6.75 14.02
N THR A 254 -16.45 6.27 15.25
CA THR A 254 -15.39 6.31 16.25
C THR A 254 -14.85 4.90 16.47
N LEU A 255 -13.62 4.65 16.03
CA LEU A 255 -12.90 3.39 16.20
C LEU A 255 -12.52 3.18 17.66
N GLY A 256 -13.05 2.13 18.30
CA GLY A 256 -12.73 1.76 19.68
C GLY A 256 -11.33 1.17 19.88
N GLY A 257 -10.75 0.55 18.83
CA GLY A 257 -9.47 -0.16 18.91
C GLY A 257 -9.55 -1.46 19.72
N PHE A 258 -8.40 -1.92 20.23
CA PHE A 258 -8.30 -3.09 21.11
C PHE A 258 -8.51 -2.73 22.58
N ALA A 259 -8.57 -3.72 23.48
CA ALA A 259 -8.69 -3.50 24.92
C ALA A 259 -7.69 -2.44 25.42
N GLY A 260 -8.18 -1.39 26.09
CA GLY A 260 -7.35 -0.25 26.53
C GLY A 260 -7.03 0.79 25.45
N GLY A 261 -7.65 0.69 24.26
CA GLY A 261 -7.41 1.60 23.13
C GLY A 261 -6.05 1.36 22.47
N GLY A 262 -5.63 0.09 22.39
CA GLY A 262 -4.29 -0.28 21.93
C GLY A 262 -4.13 -0.21 20.41
N TYR A 263 -2.96 0.26 19.95
CA TYR A 263 -2.62 0.38 18.53
C TYR A 263 -1.11 0.37 18.27
N PHE A 264 -0.72 0.13 17.01
CA PHE A 264 0.66 0.27 16.54
C PHE A 264 0.91 1.67 15.96
N GLU A 265 1.99 2.32 16.40
CA GLU A 265 2.58 3.47 15.71
C GLU A 265 3.53 3.01 14.61
N VAL A 266 4.27 1.92 14.86
CA VAL A 266 5.16 1.25 13.91
C VAL A 266 5.00 -0.26 14.09
N PRO A 267 4.79 -1.04 13.02
CA PRO A 267 4.65 -0.61 11.62
C PRO A 267 3.28 0.01 11.31
N GLN A 268 3.26 0.86 10.28
CA GLN A 268 2.02 1.39 9.70
C GLN A 268 1.22 0.28 9.00
N PRO A 269 -0.11 0.41 8.90
CA PRO A 269 -0.94 -0.65 8.35
C PRO A 269 -0.69 -0.84 6.85
N GLN A 270 -0.79 -2.07 6.35
CA GLN A 270 -0.65 -2.41 4.93
C GLN A 270 0.70 -1.97 4.31
N THR A 271 1.73 -1.78 5.13
CA THR A 271 3.06 -1.35 4.67
C THR A 271 4.00 -2.52 4.39
N ASN A 272 4.97 -2.27 3.49
CA ASN A 272 6.06 -3.19 3.18
C ASN A 272 7.19 -3.06 4.21
N ASN A 273 7.44 -4.12 4.95
CA ASN A 273 8.45 -4.15 6.02
C ASN A 273 9.41 -5.33 5.80
N PRO A 274 10.74 -5.12 5.79
CA PRO A 274 11.69 -6.21 5.84
C PRO A 274 11.84 -6.75 7.27
N LEU A 275 12.68 -7.77 7.42
CA LEU A 275 13.26 -8.13 8.71
C LEU A 275 14.69 -7.58 8.82
N PRO A 276 15.10 -7.06 9.99
CA PRO A 276 14.33 -6.98 11.24
C PRO A 276 13.13 -6.01 11.18
N LEU A 277 12.01 -6.39 11.82
CA LEU A 277 10.79 -5.59 11.94
C LEU A 277 10.81 -4.75 13.22
N TYR A 278 10.66 -3.44 13.07
CA TYR A 278 10.55 -2.53 14.19
C TYR A 278 9.11 -2.42 14.70
N VAL A 279 8.94 -2.47 16.01
CA VAL A 279 7.65 -2.43 16.67
C VAL A 279 7.61 -1.31 17.70
N LEU A 280 6.66 -0.40 17.57
CA LEU A 280 6.26 0.56 18.59
C LEU A 280 4.73 0.56 18.68
N ALA A 281 4.21 0.14 19.83
CA ALA A 281 2.77 0.06 20.08
C ALA A 281 2.40 0.76 21.38
N ARG A 282 1.28 1.48 21.36
CA ARG A 282 0.65 2.10 22.53
C ARG A 282 -0.36 1.14 23.10
N THR A 283 0.04 0.28 24.03
CA THR A 283 -0.83 -0.74 24.59
C THR A 283 -0.29 -1.34 25.89
N GLY A 284 -1.14 -2.09 26.60
CA GLY A 284 -0.80 -2.78 27.84
C GLY A 284 -0.70 -1.87 29.06
N ILE A 285 -0.39 -2.47 30.19
CA ILE A 285 -0.21 -1.79 31.47
C ILE A 285 1.30 -1.68 31.77
N PRO A 286 1.85 -0.51 32.11
CA PRO A 286 3.27 -0.37 32.44
C PRO A 286 3.75 -1.38 33.50
N GLY A 287 4.87 -2.05 33.22
CA GLY A 287 5.47 -3.12 34.05
C GLY A 287 5.00 -4.54 33.73
N GLN A 288 3.89 -4.69 33.00
CA GLN A 288 3.37 -5.99 32.53
C GLN A 288 4.31 -6.64 31.50
N ASP A 289 4.40 -7.97 31.46
CA ASP A 289 4.98 -8.67 30.31
C ASP A 289 3.92 -8.90 29.22
N VAL A 290 4.34 -8.73 27.97
CA VAL A 290 3.52 -9.00 26.80
C VAL A 290 4.32 -9.79 25.77
N ASN A 291 3.62 -10.56 24.95
CA ASN A 291 4.21 -11.25 23.81
C ASN A 291 3.92 -10.45 22.54
N VAL A 292 4.97 -9.99 21.88
CA VAL A 292 4.88 -9.45 20.53
C VAL A 292 5.05 -10.62 19.56
N VAL A 293 4.04 -10.86 18.75
CA VAL A 293 3.97 -11.99 17.83
C VAL A 293 3.88 -11.46 16.41
N LEU A 294 4.80 -11.87 15.55
CA LEU A 294 4.69 -11.72 14.10
C LEU A 294 4.32 -13.08 13.51
N GLU A 295 3.18 -13.16 12.83
CA GLU A 295 2.63 -14.39 12.27
C GLU A 295 2.37 -14.21 10.77
N TRP A 296 2.99 -15.04 9.94
CA TRP A 296 2.75 -15.08 8.51
C TRP A 296 1.50 -15.88 8.19
N VAL A 297 0.93 -15.63 7.02
CA VAL A 297 -0.25 -16.39 6.54
C VAL A 297 0.02 -17.89 6.38
N ASP A 298 1.29 -18.32 6.25
CA ASP A 298 1.66 -19.74 6.23
C ASP A 298 1.74 -20.41 7.63
N GLY A 299 1.53 -19.62 8.70
CA GLY A 299 1.57 -20.08 10.09
C GLY A 299 2.94 -19.97 10.76
N THR A 300 3.99 -19.54 10.04
CA THR A 300 5.31 -19.23 10.63
C THR A 300 5.16 -18.11 11.64
N LYS A 301 5.88 -18.17 12.78
CA LYS A 301 5.81 -17.16 13.84
C LYS A 301 7.19 -16.76 14.37
N ILE A 302 7.33 -15.47 14.67
CA ILE A 302 8.36 -14.95 15.58
C ILE A 302 7.64 -14.44 16.82
N ILE A 303 8.08 -14.88 18.00
CA ILE A 303 7.49 -14.52 19.28
C ILE A 303 8.57 -13.92 20.15
N GLN A 304 8.30 -12.75 20.72
CA GLN A 304 9.21 -12.10 21.63
C GLN A 304 8.49 -11.51 22.84
N THR A 305 8.96 -11.87 24.03
CA THR A 305 8.46 -11.31 25.29
C THR A 305 9.11 -9.96 25.55
N ASN A 306 8.30 -8.96 25.92
CA ASN A 306 8.74 -7.59 26.17
C ASN A 306 8.04 -7.03 27.41
N LYS A 307 8.74 -6.20 28.17
CA LYS A 307 8.16 -5.40 29.25
C LYS A 307 7.45 -4.18 28.67
N VAL A 308 6.22 -3.93 29.11
CA VAL A 308 5.51 -2.69 28.78
C VAL A 308 6.14 -1.53 29.56
N LEU A 309 6.61 -0.52 28.84
CA LEU A 309 7.16 0.72 29.39
C LEU A 309 6.04 1.73 29.67
N GLN A 310 6.32 2.72 30.53
CA GLN A 310 5.41 3.84 30.75
C GLN A 310 5.62 4.89 29.65
N GLY A 311 4.66 5.01 28.74
CA GLY A 311 4.66 6.05 27.72
C GLY A 311 4.42 7.44 28.31
N LYS A 312 4.89 8.46 27.58
CA LYS A 312 4.72 9.89 27.88
C LYS A 312 3.26 10.33 27.85
N ASP A 313 2.43 9.66 27.06
CA ASP A 313 0.99 9.86 26.99
C ASP A 313 0.22 9.18 28.15
N GLY A 314 0.94 8.56 29.08
CA GLY A 314 0.38 7.83 30.21
C GLY A 314 -0.12 6.43 29.87
N ARG A 315 -0.04 6.01 28.60
CA ARG A 315 -0.39 4.65 28.15
C ARG A 315 0.81 3.72 28.29
N GLY A 316 0.56 2.41 28.29
CA GLY A 316 1.62 1.43 28.10
C GLY A 316 2.27 1.59 26.72
N MET A 317 3.57 1.39 26.65
CA MET A 317 4.36 1.45 25.43
C MET A 317 5.18 0.18 25.28
N VAL A 318 5.02 -0.51 24.16
CA VAL A 318 5.84 -1.68 23.78
C VAL A 318 6.72 -1.25 22.63
N ILE A 319 8.04 -1.35 22.82
CA ILE A 319 9.03 -1.00 21.80
C ILE A 319 10.06 -2.11 21.69
N THR A 320 10.26 -2.63 20.48
CA THR A 320 11.18 -3.76 20.24
C THR A 320 11.54 -3.93 18.78
N THR A 321 12.56 -4.75 18.52
CA THR A 321 12.99 -5.16 17.19
C THR A 321 12.79 -6.68 17.09
N LEU A 322 11.85 -7.10 16.24
CA LEU A 322 11.65 -8.50 15.92
C LEU A 322 12.58 -8.88 14.77
N ASP A 323 13.33 -9.95 14.95
CA ASP A 323 14.12 -10.55 13.89
C ASP A 323 14.05 -12.06 14.03
N SER A 324 14.43 -12.82 13.01
CA SER A 324 14.63 -14.26 13.21
C SER A 324 16.09 -14.61 13.35
N ASP A 325 16.30 -15.81 13.87
CA ASP A 325 17.59 -16.44 13.77
C ASP A 325 17.94 -16.64 12.27
N PRO A 326 19.11 -16.19 11.79
CA PRO A 326 19.56 -16.41 10.41
C PRO A 326 19.67 -17.89 10.02
N ALA A 327 19.61 -18.82 10.97
CA ALA A 327 19.56 -20.26 10.70
C ALA A 327 18.22 -20.76 10.13
N VAL A 328 17.15 -19.95 10.16
CA VAL A 328 15.81 -20.34 9.69
C VAL A 328 15.52 -19.64 8.35
N PRO A 329 15.29 -20.38 7.24
CA PRO A 329 14.92 -19.78 5.97
C PRO A 329 13.57 -19.05 6.08
N TYR A 330 13.52 -17.79 5.66
CA TYR A 330 12.29 -17.01 5.68
C TYR A 330 11.31 -17.41 4.59
N PRO A 331 10.00 -17.26 4.86
CA PRO A 331 9.00 -17.23 3.80
C PRO A 331 9.35 -16.17 2.74
N HIS A 332 8.87 -16.40 1.52
CA HIS A 332 8.89 -15.36 0.51
C HIS A 332 8.03 -14.17 0.93
N THR A 333 8.10 -13.08 0.18
CA THR A 333 7.28 -11.89 0.43
C THR A 333 5.80 -12.26 0.57
N GLN A 334 5.22 -11.98 1.73
CA GLN A 334 3.87 -12.41 2.08
C GLN A 334 3.26 -11.48 3.13
N GLN A 335 1.93 -11.46 3.18
CA GLN A 335 1.17 -10.83 4.25
C GLN A 335 1.46 -11.52 5.59
N ALA A 336 1.49 -10.71 6.64
CA ALA A 336 1.66 -11.12 8.02
C ALA A 336 0.83 -10.24 8.95
N VAL A 337 0.66 -10.72 10.16
CA VAL A 337 -0.02 -10.03 11.24
C VAL A 337 0.98 -9.85 12.37
N VAL A 338 1.17 -8.60 12.81
CA VAL A 338 1.87 -8.31 14.05
C VAL A 338 0.85 -8.02 15.16
N SER A 339 1.01 -8.68 16.30
CA SER A 339 0.10 -8.61 17.43
C SER A 339 0.86 -8.41 18.72
N VAL A 340 0.29 -7.63 19.65
CA VAL A 340 0.70 -7.60 21.05
C VAL A 340 -0.33 -8.37 21.85
N LEU A 341 0.10 -9.44 22.51
CA LEU A 341 -0.74 -10.31 23.33
C LEU A 341 -0.37 -10.18 24.81
N SER A 342 -1.35 -10.20 25.70
CA SER A 342 -1.10 -10.37 27.13
C SER A 342 -0.50 -11.77 27.42
N GLU A 343 0.01 -11.97 28.64
CA GLU A 343 0.40 -13.31 29.13
C GLU A 343 -0.74 -14.34 29.04
N THR A 344 -1.99 -13.89 29.14
CA THR A 344 -3.20 -14.73 29.03
C THR A 344 -3.68 -14.95 27.60
N GLY A 345 -3.01 -14.36 26.60
CA GLY A 345 -3.35 -14.48 25.18
C GLY A 345 -4.40 -13.48 24.67
N LEU A 346 -4.81 -12.50 25.49
CA LEU A 346 -5.71 -11.43 25.05
C LEU A 346 -4.98 -10.51 24.06
N THR A 347 -5.60 -10.20 22.92
CA THR A 347 -5.03 -9.26 21.95
C THR A 347 -5.19 -7.82 22.45
N LEU A 348 -4.05 -7.16 22.67
CA LEU A 348 -3.96 -5.79 23.16
C LEU A 348 -3.73 -4.79 22.02
N ALA A 349 -3.17 -5.25 20.89
CA ALA A 349 -3.08 -4.51 19.64
C ALA A 349 -2.82 -5.51 18.50
N GLN A 350 -3.27 -5.21 17.28
CA GLN A 350 -2.95 -5.98 16.08
C GLN A 350 -2.81 -5.05 14.86
N GLN A 351 -1.97 -5.44 13.90
CA GLN A 351 -1.78 -4.74 12.64
C GLN A 351 -1.49 -5.74 11.51
N GLN A 352 -2.14 -5.55 10.36
CA GLN A 352 -1.81 -6.27 9.12
C GLN A 352 -0.70 -5.54 8.38
N ILE A 353 0.30 -6.29 7.92
CA ILE A 353 1.49 -5.78 7.22
C ILE A 353 1.96 -6.76 6.16
N GLN A 354 2.78 -6.28 5.23
CA GLN A 354 3.47 -7.13 4.28
C GLN A 354 4.94 -7.27 4.70
N ILE A 355 5.41 -8.51 4.85
CA ILE A 355 6.83 -8.78 5.10
C ILE A 355 7.53 -9.05 3.78
N LEU A 356 8.61 -8.31 3.53
CA LEU A 356 9.45 -8.50 2.35
C LEU A 356 10.42 -9.66 2.57
N GLY A 357 10.47 -10.58 1.62
CA GLY A 357 11.49 -11.62 1.60
C GLY A 357 12.90 -11.04 1.38
N ALA A 358 13.93 -11.79 1.78
CA ALA A 358 15.33 -11.33 1.73
C ALA A 358 15.79 -10.89 0.32
N ASN A 359 15.21 -11.46 -0.73
CA ASN A 359 15.55 -11.17 -2.13
C ASN A 359 14.48 -10.32 -2.87
N ASP A 360 13.57 -9.68 -2.13
CA ASP A 360 12.52 -8.86 -2.73
C ASP A 360 13.10 -7.65 -3.50
N PRO A 361 12.63 -7.33 -4.71
CA PRO A 361 13.12 -6.16 -5.45
C PRO A 361 12.91 -4.84 -4.71
N ASN A 362 11.95 -4.75 -3.80
CA ASN A 362 11.66 -3.56 -2.99
C ASN A 362 12.50 -3.49 -1.71
N SER A 363 13.46 -4.40 -1.50
CA SER A 363 14.41 -4.35 -0.40
C SER A 363 15.85 -4.09 -0.89
N MET A 364 16.71 -3.68 0.03
CA MET A 364 18.15 -3.58 -0.17
C MET A 364 18.88 -3.90 1.13
N ALA A 365 20.15 -4.29 1.03
CA ALA A 365 20.99 -4.52 2.20
C ALA A 365 21.79 -3.26 2.58
N THR A 366 22.03 -3.07 3.87
CA THR A 366 22.99 -2.11 4.42
C THR A 366 23.68 -2.75 5.61
N ASN A 367 24.88 -2.28 5.95
CA ASN A 367 25.47 -2.66 7.24
C ASN A 367 24.96 -1.71 8.33
N VAL A 368 24.77 -2.25 9.53
CA VAL A 368 24.61 -1.50 10.77
C VAL A 368 25.62 -2.05 11.77
N PHE A 369 26.16 -1.18 12.60
CA PHE A 369 27.31 -1.49 13.45
C PHE A 369 26.90 -1.56 14.92
N TRP A 370 26.99 -2.75 15.50
CA TRP A 370 26.53 -3.08 16.86
C TRP A 370 27.70 -3.33 17.81
N VAL A 371 27.46 -3.23 19.13
CA VAL A 371 28.45 -3.62 20.14
C VAL A 371 28.44 -5.13 20.36
N VAL A 372 29.62 -5.75 20.31
CA VAL A 372 29.88 -7.13 20.75
C VAL A 372 31.08 -7.11 21.70
N GLY A 373 30.84 -7.35 22.98
CA GLY A 373 31.85 -7.14 24.04
C GLY A 373 32.22 -5.66 24.14
N GLU A 374 33.47 -5.31 23.87
CA GLU A 374 33.98 -3.92 23.86
C GLU A 374 34.24 -3.37 22.45
N ASN A 375 33.86 -4.11 21.41
CA ASN A 375 34.11 -3.75 20.02
C ASN A 375 32.82 -3.50 19.25
N VAL A 376 32.93 -2.74 18.17
CA VAL A 376 31.84 -2.52 17.21
C VAL A 376 32.02 -3.46 16.02
N GLN A 377 30.94 -4.15 15.62
CA GLN A 377 30.93 -5.11 14.52
C GLN A 377 29.79 -4.83 13.54
N ALA A 378 30.06 -5.00 12.25
CA ALA A 378 29.06 -4.87 11.20
C ALA A 378 28.10 -6.08 11.17
N GLN A 379 26.81 -5.81 11.10
CA GLN A 379 25.77 -6.75 10.70
C GLN A 379 25.12 -6.25 9.40
N ALA A 380 25.05 -7.12 8.40
CA ALA A 380 24.24 -6.86 7.22
C ALA A 380 22.76 -7.04 7.58
N ILE A 381 21.95 -6.00 7.37
CA ILE A 381 20.49 -6.03 7.57
C ILE A 381 19.78 -5.68 6.27
N VAL A 382 18.50 -6.05 6.17
CA VAL A 382 17.64 -5.70 5.04
C VAL A 382 16.77 -4.51 5.44
N ILE A 383 16.71 -3.50 4.57
CA ILE A 383 15.87 -2.30 4.72
C ILE A 383 14.97 -2.12 3.48
N PRO A 384 13.85 -1.37 3.58
CA PRO A 384 13.09 -1.00 2.39
C PRO A 384 13.98 -0.22 1.41
N ARG A 385 13.77 -0.44 0.12
CA ARG A 385 14.51 0.28 -0.93
C ARG A 385 14.23 1.78 -0.81
N THR A 386 15.30 2.55 -0.61
CA THR A 386 15.24 4.01 -0.40
C THR A 386 16.37 4.72 -1.13
N LEU A 387 16.17 5.99 -1.45
CA LEU A 387 17.24 6.89 -1.92
C LEU A 387 18.12 7.39 -0.76
N GLY A 388 17.58 7.39 0.47
CA GLY A 388 18.25 7.88 1.67
C GLY A 388 18.87 6.77 2.52
N ILE A 389 19.72 5.93 1.92
CA ILE A 389 20.26 4.73 2.60
C ILE A 389 20.96 5.07 3.92
N GLY A 390 21.79 6.12 3.99
CA GLY A 390 22.48 6.51 5.22
C GLY A 390 21.54 6.89 6.36
N ARG A 391 20.41 7.56 6.07
CA ARG A 391 19.36 7.82 7.08
C ARG A 391 18.72 6.52 7.52
N ALA A 392 18.36 5.63 6.59
CA ALA A 392 17.75 4.35 6.94
C ALA A 392 18.68 3.46 7.79
N SER A 393 19.98 3.45 7.51
CA SER A 393 20.98 2.72 8.30
C SER A 393 21.11 3.30 9.72
N LEU A 394 21.06 4.62 9.89
CA LEU A 394 21.04 5.26 11.21
C LEU A 394 19.74 5.00 11.96
N GLU A 395 18.58 5.11 11.31
CA GLU A 395 17.29 4.78 11.95
C GLU A 395 17.30 3.33 12.44
N ALA A 396 17.78 2.40 11.62
CA ALA A 396 17.97 1.01 12.02
C ALA A 396 18.89 0.87 13.24
N LEU A 397 20.02 1.60 13.27
CA LEU A 397 20.91 1.65 14.43
C LEU A 397 20.21 2.15 15.70
N LEU A 398 19.37 3.17 15.60
CA LEU A 398 18.61 3.74 16.74
C LEU A 398 17.54 2.80 17.29
N TRP A 399 16.99 1.92 16.46
CA TRP A 399 16.08 0.86 16.93
C TRP A 399 16.78 -0.24 17.72
N GLY A 400 18.09 -0.42 17.50
CA GLY A 400 18.87 -1.46 18.15
C GLY A 400 18.69 -2.85 17.54
N PRO A 401 19.58 -3.79 17.89
CA PRO A 401 19.49 -5.17 17.41
C PRO A 401 18.33 -5.91 18.09
N ALA A 402 17.89 -7.03 17.49
CA ALA A 402 16.86 -7.87 18.09
C ALA A 402 17.30 -8.39 19.48
N PRO A 403 16.43 -8.28 20.51
CA PRO A 403 16.73 -8.83 21.84
C PRO A 403 16.81 -10.35 21.75
N ASN A 404 17.89 -10.93 22.26
CA ASN A 404 18.20 -12.37 22.20
C ASN A 404 18.70 -12.89 20.84
N ASN A 405 19.31 -12.03 20.02
CA ASN A 405 20.06 -12.51 18.85
C ASN A 405 21.22 -13.44 19.28
N SER A 406 21.46 -14.50 18.51
CA SER A 406 22.44 -15.56 18.82
C SER A 406 23.90 -15.11 18.74
N LEU A 407 24.15 -13.96 18.10
CA LEU A 407 25.49 -13.40 17.88
C LEU A 407 25.94 -12.45 19.00
N GLY A 408 25.06 -12.15 19.97
CA GLY A 408 25.37 -11.29 21.11
C GLY A 408 25.50 -9.80 20.75
N TYR A 409 24.88 -9.36 19.65
CA TYR A 409 24.78 -7.95 19.30
C TYR A 409 23.99 -7.19 20.37
N THR A 410 24.56 -6.07 20.79
CA THR A 410 23.96 -5.11 21.73
C THR A 410 24.15 -3.69 21.19
N THR A 411 23.56 -2.68 21.84
CA THR A 411 23.76 -1.27 21.48
C THR A 411 24.22 -0.48 22.69
N ALA A 412 25.15 0.46 22.47
CA ALA A 412 25.54 1.45 23.48
C ALA A 412 24.59 2.66 23.52
N ILE A 413 23.83 2.88 22.44
CA ILE A 413 22.87 3.98 22.30
C ILE A 413 21.74 3.77 23.33
N PRO A 414 21.34 4.81 24.08
CA PRO A 414 20.25 4.70 25.05
C PRO A 414 18.98 4.11 24.43
N THR A 415 18.50 3.03 25.03
CA THR A 415 17.21 2.43 24.67
C THR A 415 16.07 3.28 25.22
N ALA A 416 14.84 3.04 24.77
CA ALA A 416 13.68 3.71 25.35
C ALA A 416 13.54 3.49 26.87
N SER A 417 13.91 2.30 27.36
CA SER A 417 13.93 2.01 28.80
C SER A 417 14.95 2.87 29.54
N ASP A 418 16.16 3.03 28.99
CA ASP A 418 17.19 3.92 29.55
C ASP A 418 16.69 5.36 29.58
N VAL A 419 16.12 5.83 28.47
CA VAL A 419 15.61 7.19 28.28
C VAL A 419 14.44 7.52 29.21
N LEU A 420 13.53 6.58 29.44
CA LEU A 420 12.37 6.76 30.32
C LEU A 420 12.73 6.67 31.81
N SER A 421 13.76 5.90 32.17
CA SER A 421 14.22 5.75 33.56
C SER A 421 15.33 6.72 33.96
N TYR A 422 15.86 7.50 33.00
CA TYR A 422 16.96 8.43 33.23
C TYR A 422 16.58 9.55 34.21
N GLN A 423 17.36 9.67 35.30
CA GLN A 423 17.09 10.64 36.37
C GLN A 423 17.20 12.11 35.91
N GLY A 424 18.01 12.40 34.90
CA GLY A 424 18.18 13.75 34.34
C GLY A 424 17.14 14.14 33.28
N ARG A 425 16.16 13.28 33.01
CA ARG A 425 15.12 13.50 31.99
C ARG A 425 14.23 14.69 32.37
N THR A 426 13.94 15.57 31.40
CA THR A 426 13.00 16.69 31.55
C THR A 426 11.71 16.47 30.75
N ALA A 427 10.67 17.28 30.99
CA ALA A 427 9.34 17.07 30.39
C ALA A 427 9.29 17.20 28.85
N ASN A 428 10.23 17.95 28.26
CA ASN A 428 10.36 18.12 26.82
C ASN A 428 10.98 16.92 26.11
N TRP A 429 11.61 15.99 26.83
CA TRP A 429 12.20 14.79 26.22
C TRP A 429 11.13 13.90 25.58
N GLY A 430 11.47 13.32 24.44
CA GLY A 430 10.83 12.18 23.82
C GLY A 430 11.11 10.88 24.58
N GLU A 431 10.68 9.75 24.02
CA GLU A 431 10.71 8.44 24.69
C GLU A 431 11.89 7.57 24.25
N ARG A 432 12.55 7.95 23.16
CA ARG A 432 13.71 7.26 22.59
C ARG A 432 14.60 8.28 21.88
N VAL A 433 15.83 7.89 21.58
CA VAL A 433 16.70 8.66 20.68
C VAL A 433 16.11 8.67 19.28
N VAL A 434 16.03 9.86 18.67
CA VAL A 434 15.62 10.04 17.28
C VAL A 434 16.65 10.83 16.50
N LEU A 435 16.65 10.66 15.18
CA LEU A 435 17.47 11.43 14.26
C LEU A 435 16.73 12.72 13.89
N ASN A 436 17.24 13.87 14.30
CA ASN A 436 16.67 15.18 13.95
C ASN A 436 17.03 15.55 12.50
N SER A 437 18.30 15.41 12.12
CA SER A 437 18.76 15.73 10.77
C SER A 437 19.98 14.93 10.34
N LEU A 438 20.13 14.77 9.02
CA LEU A 438 21.31 14.20 8.37
C LEU A 438 21.52 14.92 7.05
N ALA A 439 22.71 15.49 6.88
CA ALA A 439 23.15 16.12 5.64
C ALA A 439 24.60 15.76 5.35
N ILE A 440 24.96 15.62 4.07
CA ILE A 440 26.34 15.38 3.64
C ILE A 440 26.81 16.63 2.90
N ILE A 441 27.81 17.32 3.47
CA ILE A 441 28.38 18.55 2.93
C ILE A 441 29.88 18.32 2.78
N ASP A 442 30.40 18.47 1.55
CA ASP A 442 31.82 18.27 1.23
C ASP A 442 32.40 16.93 1.71
N GLY A 443 31.57 15.87 1.69
CA GLY A 443 31.93 14.53 2.13
C GLY A 443 31.91 14.32 3.64
N ILE A 444 31.49 15.31 4.44
CA ILE A 444 31.28 15.17 5.88
C ILE A 444 29.79 14.96 6.14
N ALA A 445 29.43 13.88 6.83
CA ALA A 445 28.08 13.65 7.30
C ALA A 445 27.83 14.42 8.60
N HIS A 446 27.05 15.50 8.51
CA HIS A 446 26.54 16.25 9.65
C HIS A 446 25.25 15.59 10.12
N VAL A 447 25.28 15.02 11.32
CA VAL A 447 24.19 14.27 11.91
C VAL A 447 23.79 14.91 13.24
N ASP A 448 22.50 15.20 13.39
CA ASP A 448 21.95 15.74 14.63
C ASP A 448 20.97 14.75 15.25
N PHE A 449 21.20 14.41 16.51
CA PHE A 449 20.33 13.54 17.31
C PHE A 449 19.60 14.32 18.38
N SER A 450 18.50 13.74 18.85
CA SER A 450 17.74 14.30 19.96
C SER A 450 18.49 14.16 21.30
N ILE A 451 18.14 15.02 22.26
CA ILE A 451 18.77 15.06 23.59
C ILE A 451 18.76 13.74 24.36
N GLU A 452 17.83 12.83 24.05
CA GLU A 452 17.75 11.49 24.63
C GLU A 452 19.04 10.68 24.42
N LEU A 453 19.88 11.04 23.45
CA LEU A 453 21.19 10.40 23.27
C LEU A 453 22.10 10.56 24.49
N THR A 454 21.85 11.54 25.37
CA THR A 454 22.60 11.73 26.62
C THR A 454 22.04 10.92 27.80
N ALA A 455 21.02 10.08 27.61
CA ALA A 455 20.38 9.29 28.67
C ALA A 455 21.21 8.07 29.09
N HIS A 456 22.45 8.29 29.48
CA HIS A 456 23.36 7.25 29.95
C HIS A 456 24.16 7.76 31.16
N PRO A 457 24.68 6.87 32.03
CA PRO A 457 25.38 7.25 33.27
C PRO A 457 26.74 7.96 33.06
N GLY A 458 27.08 8.39 31.84
CA GLY A 458 28.39 8.92 31.48
C GLY A 458 29.49 7.85 31.49
N GLY A 459 30.62 8.16 30.84
CA GLY A 459 31.81 7.28 30.80
C GLY A 459 32.45 7.24 29.42
N ALA A 460 33.78 7.39 29.37
CA ALA A 460 34.55 7.45 28.12
C ALA A 460 34.34 6.21 27.23
N MET A 461 34.22 5.01 27.82
CA MET A 461 33.98 3.77 27.09
C MET A 461 32.61 3.77 26.37
N ARG A 462 31.51 4.05 27.09
CA ARG A 462 30.17 4.05 26.49
C ARG A 462 30.02 5.17 25.45
N THR A 463 30.56 6.34 25.73
CA THR A 463 30.57 7.48 24.80
C THR A 463 31.36 7.15 23.53
N GLY A 464 32.54 6.51 23.69
CA GLY A 464 33.34 6.01 22.58
C GLY A 464 32.60 4.96 21.74
N LEU A 465 31.86 4.04 22.37
CA LEU A 465 31.05 3.04 21.65
C LEU A 465 29.87 3.68 20.91
N ILE A 466 29.14 4.62 21.53
CA ILE A 466 28.05 5.37 20.86
C ILE A 466 28.59 6.04 19.59
N LYS A 467 29.69 6.79 19.72
CA LYS A 467 30.34 7.47 18.61
C LYS A 467 30.79 6.47 17.52
N ALA A 468 31.48 5.39 17.90
CA ALA A 468 31.98 4.40 16.95
C ALA A 468 30.85 3.71 16.16
N GLN A 469 29.72 3.39 16.80
CA GLN A 469 28.56 2.81 16.09
C GLN A 469 28.00 3.77 15.04
N ILE A 470 27.84 5.06 15.38
CA ILE A 470 27.32 6.09 14.47
C ILE A 470 28.30 6.33 13.32
N GLU A 471 29.58 6.52 13.64
CA GLU A 471 30.63 6.82 12.66
C GLU A 471 30.80 5.67 11.66
N GLN A 472 30.95 4.43 12.14
CA GLN A 472 31.14 3.29 11.23
C GLN A 472 29.91 3.04 10.35
N THR A 473 28.70 3.27 10.88
CA THR A 473 27.47 3.17 10.09
C THR A 473 27.41 4.20 8.96
N LEU A 474 28.02 5.37 9.09
CA LEU A 474 28.04 6.37 8.02
C LEU A 474 29.27 6.26 7.10
N LEU A 475 30.44 5.94 7.66
CA LEU A 475 31.70 5.81 6.91
C LEU A 475 31.72 4.61 5.96
N GLN A 476 30.73 3.70 6.04
CA GLN A 476 30.58 2.63 5.05
C GLN A 476 30.27 3.16 3.64
N PHE A 477 29.73 4.39 3.52
CA PHE A 477 29.33 4.96 2.24
C PHE A 477 30.49 5.76 1.64
N SER A 478 30.80 5.49 0.37
CA SER A 478 31.92 6.14 -0.34
C SER A 478 31.80 7.66 -0.50
N THR A 479 30.61 8.22 -0.29
CA THR A 479 30.36 9.66 -0.29
C THR A 479 30.66 10.32 1.06
N VAL A 480 30.99 9.55 2.09
CA VAL A 480 31.23 10.02 3.46
C VAL A 480 32.68 9.73 3.86
N ASN A 481 33.46 10.78 4.06
CA ASN A 481 34.86 10.74 4.47
C ASN A 481 35.05 11.10 5.96
N GLY A 482 34.02 11.68 6.60
CA GLY A 482 34.04 12.08 7.99
C GLY A 482 32.62 12.26 8.53
N VAL A 483 32.48 12.31 9.85
CA VAL A 483 31.20 12.46 10.53
C VAL A 483 31.32 13.54 11.60
N SER A 484 30.34 14.43 11.66
CA SER A 484 30.18 15.46 12.68
C SER A 484 28.85 15.21 13.38
N ILE A 485 28.90 14.95 14.68
CA ILE A 485 27.76 14.53 15.48
C ILE A 485 27.37 15.67 16.41
N THR A 486 26.11 16.12 16.34
CA THR A 486 25.53 17.07 17.28
C THR A 486 24.34 16.47 18.02
N ILE A 487 24.02 17.04 19.19
CA ILE A 487 22.84 16.70 19.98
C ILE A 487 22.03 17.98 20.24
N ASP A 488 20.82 18.04 19.69
CA ASP A 488 19.99 19.26 19.64
C ASP A 488 20.79 20.48 19.14
N GLY A 489 21.56 20.29 18.06
CA GLY A 489 22.41 21.31 17.45
C GLY A 489 23.66 21.71 18.25
N ARG A 490 23.95 21.04 19.37
CA ARG A 490 25.14 21.29 20.19
C ARG A 490 26.22 20.25 19.92
N ASP A 491 27.44 20.72 19.70
CA ASP A 491 28.62 19.88 19.54
C ASP A 491 29.26 19.56 20.91
N GLY A 492 30.17 18.59 20.95
CA GLY A 492 30.99 18.28 22.13
C GLY A 492 30.29 17.47 23.25
N LEU A 493 28.99 17.17 23.11
CA LEU A 493 28.24 16.40 24.12
C LEU A 493 28.54 14.89 24.11
N LEU A 494 29.30 14.42 23.12
CA LEU A 494 29.83 13.05 23.02
C LEU A 494 31.37 13.03 23.03
N GLU A 495 32.01 14.04 23.63
CA GLU A 495 33.46 14.03 23.87
C GLU A 495 33.79 13.33 25.21
N PRO A 496 34.89 12.56 25.27
CA PRO A 496 35.28 11.78 26.45
C PRO A 496 35.71 12.61 27.66
#